data_AF-G7USA1-F1
#
_entry.id   AF-G7USA1-F1
#
_cell.length_a   1.000
_cell.length_b   1.000
_cell.length_c   1.000
_cell.angle_alpha   90.00
_cell.angle_beta   90.00
_cell.angle_gamma   90.00
#
_symmetry.space_group_name_H-M   'P 1'
#
loop_
_entity.id
_entity.type
_entity.pdbx_description
1 polymer ?
#
loop_
_entity_poly.entity_id
_entity_poly.type
_entity_poly.pdbx_seq_one_letter_code
_entity_poly.pdbx_strand_id
1 'polypeptide(L)'
;MAEQQIGRVDRIGSLWEKKLNQAIVDKVPAEALPKIEIRPVIFKGTYDEEHWKVLRGRWDDLRAQLHGVVITPSAAQGVPKDVVESINKQAPNFSPDKPSGH
;
A
#
# COMPACT_ATOMS: atom_id res chain seq x y z
N MET A 1 4.49 16.85 -1.54
CA MET A 1 5.98 16.96 -1.59
C MET A 1 6.67 15.73 -0.97
N ALA A 2 5.96 14.86 -0.24
CA ALA A 2 6.46 13.54 0.17
C ALA A 2 6.30 12.47 -0.93
N GLU A 3 5.23 12.50 -1.74
CA GLU A 3 5.03 11.49 -2.81
C GLU A 3 6.15 11.49 -3.86
N GLN A 4 6.74 12.66 -4.15
CA GLN A 4 7.86 12.82 -5.08
C GLN A 4 9.14 12.10 -4.61
N GLN A 5 9.31 11.87 -3.31
CA GLN A 5 10.46 11.13 -2.78
C GLN A 5 10.29 9.62 -2.89
N ILE A 6 9.05 9.12 -2.76
CA ILE A 6 8.74 7.69 -2.93
C ILE A 6 8.91 7.26 -4.39
N GLY A 7 8.46 8.09 -5.34
CA GLY A 7 8.64 7.84 -6.77
C GLY A 7 10.11 7.80 -7.23
N ARG A 8 11.06 8.23 -6.39
CA ARG A 8 12.51 8.08 -6.66
C ARG A 8 13.07 6.75 -6.16
N VAL A 9 12.49 6.18 -5.12
CA VAL A 9 12.89 4.87 -4.56
C VAL A 9 12.35 3.73 -5.43
N ASP A 10 11.15 3.91 -6.00
CA ASP A 10 10.48 2.97 -6.88
C ASP A 10 10.53 3.39 -8.37
N ARG A 11 11.71 3.78 -8.85
CA ARG A 11 11.91 4.07 -10.29
C ARG A 11 12.30 2.80 -11.04
N ILE A 12 12.02 2.75 -12.36
CA ILE A 12 12.60 1.75 -13.27
C ILE A 12 14.14 1.72 -13.08
N GLY A 13 14.65 0.52 -12.85
CA GLY A 13 16.04 0.21 -12.52
C GLY A 13 16.35 0.18 -11.02
N SER A 14 15.36 0.36 -10.13
CA SER A 14 15.58 0.39 -8.68
C SER A 14 16.09 -0.94 -8.12
N LEU A 15 16.71 -0.88 -6.95
CA LEU A 15 17.15 -2.08 -6.23
C LEU A 15 15.96 -2.98 -5.85
N TRP A 16 14.81 -2.38 -5.56
CA TRP A 16 13.60 -3.13 -5.25
C TRP A 16 13.13 -3.93 -6.48
N GLU A 17 13.06 -3.31 -7.65
CA GLU A 17 12.68 -3.99 -8.90
C GLU A 17 13.62 -5.16 -9.21
N LYS A 18 14.93 -4.96 -9.08
CA LYS A 18 15.93 -6.03 -9.29
C LYS A 18 15.73 -7.20 -8.32
N LYS A 19 15.50 -6.90 -7.04
CA LYS A 19 15.24 -7.92 -6.01
C LYS A 19 13.90 -8.63 -6.24
N LEU A 20 12.88 -7.91 -6.70
CA LEU A 20 11.58 -8.49 -7.01
C LEU A 20 11.68 -9.44 -8.21
N ASN A 21 12.33 -9.01 -9.29
CA ASN A 21 12.56 -9.85 -10.47
C ASN A 21 13.31 -11.13 -10.11
N GLN A 22 14.36 -11.02 -9.28
CA GLN A 22 15.09 -12.19 -8.78
C GLN A 22 14.20 -13.09 -7.91
N ALA A 23 13.42 -12.53 -6.98
CA ALA A 23 12.52 -13.31 -6.12
C ALA A 23 11.41 -14.03 -6.91
N ILE A 24 10.93 -13.44 -8.01
CA ILE A 24 9.98 -14.07 -8.95
C ILE A 24 10.64 -15.27 -9.64
N VAL A 25 11.86 -15.10 -10.15
CA VAL A 25 12.64 -16.20 -10.77
C VAL A 25 12.88 -17.33 -9.76
N ASP A 26 13.21 -16.97 -8.53
CA ASP A 26 13.49 -17.92 -7.43
C ASP A 26 12.22 -18.52 -6.82
N LYS A 27 11.03 -18.16 -7.32
CA LYS A 27 9.71 -18.59 -6.84
C LYS A 27 9.53 -18.42 -5.33
N VAL A 28 10.04 -17.30 -4.81
CA VAL A 28 9.93 -16.94 -3.40
C VAL A 28 8.44 -16.78 -3.03
N PRO A 29 7.99 -17.31 -1.88
CA PRO A 29 6.62 -17.14 -1.42
C PRO A 29 6.27 -15.66 -1.20
N ALA A 30 4.99 -15.30 -1.39
CA ALA A 30 4.51 -13.92 -1.41
C ALA A 30 4.89 -13.13 -0.14
N GLU A 31 4.94 -13.81 1.00
CA GLU A 31 5.24 -13.24 2.31
C GLU A 31 6.69 -12.76 2.42
N ALA A 32 7.60 -13.39 1.67
CA ALA A 32 9.04 -13.15 1.66
C ALA A 32 9.50 -12.28 0.48
N LEU A 33 8.57 -11.78 -0.35
CA LEU A 33 8.88 -10.81 -1.39
C LEU A 33 9.45 -9.52 -0.78
N PRO A 34 10.39 -8.85 -1.46
CA PRO A 34 10.97 -7.60 -0.98
C PRO A 34 9.89 -6.52 -0.85
N LYS A 35 9.88 -5.80 0.28
CA LYS A 35 8.93 -4.72 0.57
C LYS A 35 9.66 -3.38 0.66
N ILE A 36 9.00 -2.32 0.21
CA ILE A 36 9.44 -0.95 0.47
C ILE A 36 8.79 -0.51 1.78
N GLU A 37 9.61 -0.32 2.82
CA GLU A 37 9.15 0.22 4.10
C GLU A 37 9.35 1.73 4.15
N ILE A 38 8.25 2.46 4.38
CA ILE A 38 8.29 3.92 4.52
C ILE A 38 8.06 4.25 6.00
N ARG A 39 9.05 4.88 6.65
CA ARG A 39 9.02 5.22 8.08
C ARG A 39 9.15 6.75 8.26
N PRO A 40 8.04 7.49 8.24
CA PRO A 40 8.06 8.94 8.40
C PRO A 40 8.31 9.32 9.86
N VAL A 41 9.16 10.32 10.08
CA VAL A 41 9.39 10.93 11.39
C VAL A 41 8.47 12.14 11.53
N ILE A 42 7.65 12.18 12.58
CA ILE A 42 6.67 13.24 12.82
C ILE A 42 6.99 13.89 14.17
N PHE A 43 7.20 15.20 14.17
CA PHE A 43 7.37 15.97 15.39
C PHE A 43 5.98 16.33 15.95
N LYS A 44 5.73 15.98 17.23
CA LYS A 44 4.45 16.25 17.88
C LYS A 44 4.32 17.73 18.22
N GLY A 45 3.10 18.27 18.11
CA GLY A 45 2.80 19.66 18.43
C GLY A 45 3.36 20.69 17.45
N THR A 46 3.96 20.23 16.34
CA THR A 46 4.39 21.09 15.23
C THR A 46 3.41 20.99 14.08
N TYR A 47 3.59 21.86 13.09
CA TYR A 47 2.88 21.79 11.81
C TYR A 47 3.00 20.42 11.12
N ASP A 48 4.06 19.66 11.39
CA ASP A 48 4.27 18.33 10.82
C ASP A 48 3.14 17.36 11.21
N GLU A 49 2.54 17.54 12.39
CA GLU A 49 1.44 16.69 12.84
C GLU A 49 0.16 16.91 12.01
N GLU A 50 -0.22 18.17 11.80
CA GLU A 50 -1.38 18.54 10.98
C GLU A 50 -1.15 18.18 9.50
N HIS A 51 0.04 18.46 8.98
CA HIS A 51 0.42 18.09 7.62
C HIS A 51 0.41 16.55 7.44
N TRP A 52 0.85 15.80 8.44
CA TRP A 52 0.80 14.34 8.42
C TRP A 52 -0.63 13.79 8.45
N LYS A 53 -1.55 14.42 9.19
CA LYS A 53 -2.99 14.05 9.16
C LYS A 53 -3.56 14.17 7.75
N VAL A 54 -3.27 15.27 7.06
CA VAL A 54 -3.74 15.50 5.68
C VAL A 54 -3.14 14.49 4.70
N LEU A 55 -1.83 14.22 4.79
CA LEU A 55 -1.17 13.24 3.92
C LEU A 55 -1.72 11.82 4.13
N ARG A 56 -2.01 11.45 5.38
CA ARG A 56 -2.60 10.14 5.69
C ARG A 56 -3.99 9.98 5.07
N GLY A 57 -4.83 11.01 5.16
CA GLY A 57 -6.15 11.01 4.52
C GLY A 57 -6.07 10.81 3.00
N ARG A 58 -5.17 11.52 2.32
CA ARG A 58 -4.94 11.34 0.87
C ARG A 58 -4.45 9.94 0.51
N TRP A 59 -3.61 9.36 1.37
CA TRP A 59 -3.11 8.00 1.19
C TRP A 59 -4.22 6.96 1.32
N ASP A 60 -5.14 7.18 2.27
CA ASP A 60 -6.33 6.37 2.46
C ASP A 60 -7.27 6.45 1.25
N ASP A 61 -7.50 7.65 0.71
CA ASP A 61 -8.30 7.86 -0.50
C ASP A 61 -7.68 7.18 -1.73
N LEU A 62 -6.37 7.32 -1.92
CA LEU A 62 -5.64 6.68 -3.01
C LEU A 62 -5.71 5.14 -2.92
N ARG A 63 -5.59 4.60 -1.69
CA ARG A 63 -5.68 3.15 -1.45
C ARG A 63 -7.07 2.61 -1.78
N ALA A 64 -8.13 3.36 -1.44
CA ALA A 64 -9.49 2.99 -1.80
C ALA A 64 -9.68 2.96 -3.33
N GLN A 65 -9.10 3.91 -4.05
CA GLN A 65 -9.16 3.97 -5.51
C GLN A 65 -8.37 2.84 -6.19
N LEU A 66 -7.15 2.53 -5.74
CA LEU A 66 -6.28 1.55 -6.39
C LEU A 66 -6.64 0.10 -6.07
N HIS A 67 -7.14 -0.17 -4.86
CA HIS A 67 -7.35 -1.54 -4.37
C HIS A 67 -8.82 -1.85 -4.06
N GLY A 68 -9.74 -0.94 -4.33
CA GLY A 68 -11.16 -1.09 -4.03
C GLY A 68 -11.49 -1.13 -2.53
N VAL A 69 -10.52 -0.88 -1.64
CA VAL A 69 -10.70 -0.98 -0.19
C VAL A 69 -11.75 0.03 0.28
N VAL A 70 -12.94 -0.45 0.67
CA VAL A 70 -14.09 0.36 1.09
C VAL A 70 -13.88 0.93 2.49
N ILE A 71 -13.30 0.15 3.41
CA ILE A 71 -12.96 0.57 4.77
C ILE A 71 -11.44 0.58 4.91
N THR A 72 -10.87 1.78 5.01
CA THR A 72 -9.43 1.97 5.21
C THR A 72 -9.00 1.58 6.63
N PRO A 73 -7.73 1.21 6.88
CA PRO A 73 -7.26 0.82 8.21
C PRO A 73 -7.48 1.89 9.28
N SER A 74 -7.47 3.16 8.88
CA SER A 74 -7.77 4.31 9.73
C SER A 74 -9.25 4.34 10.13
N ALA A 75 -10.16 4.07 9.18
CA ALA A 75 -11.61 4.00 9.42
C ALA A 75 -12.05 2.71 10.14
N ALA A 76 -11.22 1.67 10.11
CA ALA A 76 -11.43 0.42 10.83
C ALA A 76 -11.17 0.52 12.35
N GLN A 77 -10.62 1.64 12.85
CA GLN A 77 -10.39 1.81 14.29
C GLN A 77 -11.72 1.77 15.07
N GLY A 78 -11.88 0.75 15.91
CA GLY A 78 -13.10 0.55 16.70
C GLY A 78 -14.16 -0.33 16.03
N VAL A 79 -13.91 -0.80 14.79
CA VAL A 79 -14.80 -1.73 14.08
C VAL A 79 -14.26 -3.17 14.21
N PRO A 80 -15.11 -4.18 14.49
CA PRO A 80 -14.70 -5.58 14.49
C PRO A 80 -14.05 -5.99 13.15
N LYS A 81 -12.93 -6.73 13.23
CA LYS A 81 -12.11 -7.08 12.05
C LYS A 81 -12.89 -7.90 11.01
N ASP A 82 -13.76 -8.78 11.47
CA ASP A 82 -14.64 -9.62 10.65
C ASP A 82 -15.61 -8.80 9.80
N VAL A 83 -16.14 -7.70 10.36
CA VAL A 83 -17.02 -6.77 9.65
C VAL A 83 -16.24 -5.99 8.59
N VAL A 84 -15.04 -5.51 8.93
CA VAL A 84 -14.15 -4.80 7.99
C VAL A 84 -13.76 -5.70 6.83
N GLU A 85 -13.41 -6.95 7.09
CA GLU A 85 -13.09 -7.94 6.05
C GLU A 85 -14.30 -8.27 5.16
N SER A 86 -15.49 -8.41 5.75
CA SER A 86 -16.72 -8.68 5.00
C SER A 86 -17.05 -7.56 4.02
N ILE A 87 -16.91 -6.29 4.45
CA ILE A 87 -17.17 -5.12 3.60
C ILE A 87 -16.10 -5.02 2.50
N ASN A 88 -14.82 -5.18 2.84
CA ASN A 88 -13.74 -5.09 1.87
C ASN A 88 -13.76 -6.24 0.84
N LYS A 89 -14.32 -7.41 1.16
CA LYS A 89 -14.51 -8.51 0.19
C LYS A 89 -15.56 -8.21 -0.90
N GLN A 90 -16.45 -7.26 -0.66
CA GLN A 90 -17.45 -6.85 -1.65
C GLN A 90 -16.90 -5.80 -2.62
N ALA A 91 -15.69 -5.31 -2.38
CA ALA A 91 -15.00 -4.42 -3.29
C ALA A 91 -14.76 -5.06 -4.66
N PRO A 92 -14.88 -4.29 -5.75
CA PRO A 92 -14.43 -4.75 -7.06
C PRO A 92 -12.95 -5.12 -7.02
N ASN A 93 -12.63 -6.33 -7.44
CA ASN A 93 -11.26 -6.80 -7.57
C ASN A 93 -10.73 -6.45 -8.96
N PHE A 94 -9.78 -5.51 -9.02
CA PHE A 94 -9.13 -5.09 -10.26
C PHE A 94 -7.81 -5.82 -10.54
N SER A 95 -7.52 -6.89 -9.80
CA SER A 95 -6.36 -7.73 -10.10
C SER A 95 -6.50 -8.32 -11.51
N PRO A 96 -5.44 -8.35 -12.31
CA PRO A 96 -5.49 -8.96 -13.63
C PRO A 96 -5.92 -10.43 -13.49
N ASP A 97 -6.78 -10.89 -14.41
CA ASP A 97 -7.11 -12.31 -14.51
C ASP A 97 -5.82 -13.11 -14.67
N LYS A 98 -5.70 -14.22 -13.93
CA LYS A 98 -4.58 -15.15 -14.08
C LYS A 98 -4.42 -15.46 -15.56
N PRO A 99 -3.22 -15.35 -16.16
CA PRO A 99 -3.02 -15.80 -17.53
C PRO A 99 -3.41 -17.27 -17.59
N SER A 100 -4.47 -17.55 -18.33
CA SER A 100 -4.91 -18.89 -18.68
C SER A 100 -3.78 -19.55 -19.46
N GLY A 101 -3.04 -20.43 -18.79
CA GLY A 101 -2.03 -21.25 -19.43
C GLY A 101 -2.68 -22.25 -20.36
N HIS A 102 -2.63 -21.97 -21.66
CA HIS A 102 -2.65 -22.94 -22.76
C HIS A 102 -1.73 -22.46 -23.87
#